data_AF-A0A522M396-F1
#
_entry.id   AF-A0A522M396-F1
#
_cell.length_a   1.000
_cell.length_b   1.000
_cell.length_c   1.000
_cell.angle_alpha   90.00
_cell.angle_beta   90.00
_cell.angle_gamma   90.00
#
_symmetry.space_group_name_H-M   'P 1'
#
loop_
_entity.id
_entity.type
_entity.pdbx_description
1 polymer ?
#
loop_
_entity_poly.entity_id
_entity_poly.type
_entity_poly.pdbx_seq_one_letter_code
_entity_poly.pdbx_strand_id
1 'polypeptide(L)'
;MTQSRSRYEWFAIGDVNGFFGLMFDNVTVLSFLAGILVFAFGFPADIVYTKMFPGTAFGVLFGDLVYTWMAFRLARKTGNPRVTAMPLGLDTPSTIGIALVVLGPAFVSLKAQGMAPHDAAMMTWYIGMATMVMIGVIKLVLSFCGGWVQKMVPQAGLLGSLAGIGLALIGFVPLLDVFGMPLVGMVALGLILYNLVARIKLPKNVPGVLAAIAIGTALYYLLGPHGWVGGVYKPLPSPDL
;
A
#
# COMPACT_ATOMS: atom_id res chain seq x y z
N MET A 1 34.35 -29.81 17.29
CA MET A 1 33.32 -28.76 17.42
C MET A 1 32.45 -28.80 16.17
N THR A 2 31.30 -29.46 16.27
CA THR A 2 30.33 -29.61 15.18
C THR A 2 29.66 -28.27 14.95
N GLN A 3 30.03 -27.56 13.87
CA GLN A 3 29.24 -26.42 13.42
C GLN A 3 27.88 -26.95 12.97
N SER A 4 26.86 -26.77 13.81
CA SER A 4 25.47 -26.84 13.40
C SER A 4 25.30 -25.87 12.23
N ARG A 5 25.17 -26.38 11.00
CA ARG A 5 24.65 -25.59 9.87
C ARG A 5 23.29 -25.07 10.31
N SER A 6 23.21 -23.82 10.76
CA SER A 6 21.92 -23.23 11.11
C SER A 6 21.09 -23.20 9.83
N ARG A 7 20.05 -24.04 9.81
CA ARG A 7 19.10 -24.12 8.71
C ARG A 7 18.43 -22.75 8.58
N TYR A 8 18.29 -22.26 7.35
CA TYR A 8 17.61 -20.99 7.09
C TYR A 8 16.19 -21.02 7.68
N GLU A 9 15.84 -19.99 8.44
CA GLU A 9 14.52 -19.86 9.06
C GLU A 9 13.53 -19.35 8.01
N TRP A 10 12.74 -20.26 7.42
CA TRP A 10 11.80 -19.92 6.33
C TRP A 10 10.57 -19.14 6.78
N PHE A 11 10.23 -19.21 8.06
CA PHE A 11 8.99 -18.66 8.57
C PHE A 11 9.14 -18.30 10.05
N ALA A 12 8.71 -17.09 10.40
CA ALA A 12 8.54 -16.63 11.75
C ALA A 12 7.08 -16.23 11.99
N ILE A 13 6.60 -16.34 13.23
CA ILE A 13 5.23 -15.92 13.61
C ILE A 13 4.97 -14.44 13.26
N GLY A 14 6.01 -13.60 13.27
CA GLY A 14 5.93 -12.19 12.88
C GLY A 14 5.59 -11.98 11.41
N ASP A 15 5.91 -12.93 10.53
CA ASP A 15 5.70 -12.82 9.09
C ASP A 15 4.21 -12.77 8.74
N VAL A 16 3.35 -13.41 9.54
CA VAL A 16 1.88 -13.33 9.37
C VAL A 16 1.38 -11.91 9.61
N ASN A 17 1.90 -11.24 10.64
CA ASN A 17 1.51 -9.86 10.93
C ASN A 17 2.04 -8.90 9.86
N GLY A 18 3.27 -9.14 9.38
CA GLY A 18 3.85 -8.40 8.25
C GLY A 18 3.07 -8.58 6.94
N PHE A 19 2.65 -9.82 6.65
CA PHE A 19 1.84 -10.16 5.49
C PHE A 19 0.51 -9.39 5.49
N PHE A 20 -0.28 -9.50 6.55
CA PHE A 20 -1.56 -8.78 6.61
C PHE A 20 -1.35 -7.26 6.63
N GLY A 21 -0.36 -6.77 7.37
CA GLY A 21 0.00 -5.35 7.37
C GLY A 21 0.24 -4.81 5.96
N LEU A 22 1.11 -5.46 5.20
CA LEU A 22 1.45 -5.03 3.84
C LEU A 22 0.31 -5.26 2.84
N MET A 23 -0.43 -6.37 2.96
CA MET A 23 -1.57 -6.64 2.09
C MET A 23 -2.62 -5.54 2.20
N PHE A 24 -2.99 -5.16 3.43
CA PHE A 24 -3.98 -4.11 3.65
C PHE A 24 -3.46 -2.72 3.28
N ASP A 25 -2.17 -2.45 3.50
CA ASP A 25 -1.51 -1.24 2.99
C ASP A 25 -1.65 -1.14 1.46
N ASN A 26 -1.22 -2.17 0.73
CA ASN A 26 -1.31 -2.20 -0.74
C ASN A 26 -2.76 -2.05 -1.25
N VAL A 27 -3.72 -2.74 -0.62
CA VAL A 27 -5.15 -2.63 -0.98
C VAL A 27 -5.67 -1.20 -0.74
N THR A 28 -5.25 -0.56 0.35
CA THR A 28 -5.62 0.81 0.68
C THR A 28 -5.06 1.78 -0.36
N VAL A 29 -3.80 1.61 -0.77
CA VAL A 29 -3.16 2.43 -1.82
C VAL A 29 -3.86 2.28 -3.16
N LEU A 30 -4.19 1.04 -3.56
CA LEU A 30 -4.96 0.79 -4.79
C LEU A 30 -6.36 1.39 -4.71
N SER A 31 -6.99 1.37 -3.53
CA SER A 31 -8.30 2.00 -3.30
C SER A 31 -8.23 3.51 -3.42
N PHE A 32 -7.19 4.16 -2.90
CA PHE A 32 -6.95 5.59 -3.10
C PHE A 32 -6.73 5.93 -4.58
N LEU A 33 -5.90 5.14 -5.29
CA LEU A 33 -5.68 5.30 -6.72
C LEU A 33 -6.99 5.24 -7.51
N ALA A 34 -7.79 4.19 -7.29
CA ALA A 34 -9.09 4.04 -7.92
C ALA A 34 -10.04 5.17 -7.53
N GLY A 35 -10.05 5.57 -6.26
CA GLY A 35 -10.91 6.64 -5.78
C GLY A 35 -10.61 7.97 -6.45
N ILE A 36 -9.32 8.32 -6.58
CA ILE A 36 -8.88 9.52 -7.28
C ILE A 36 -9.28 9.45 -8.77
N LEU A 37 -8.95 8.36 -9.46
CA LEU A 37 -9.18 8.28 -10.90
C LEU A 37 -10.67 8.20 -11.25
N VAL A 38 -11.42 7.30 -10.60
CA VAL A 38 -12.82 7.05 -10.91
C VAL A 38 -13.71 8.20 -10.41
N PHE A 39 -13.59 8.59 -9.13
CA PHE A 39 -14.50 9.59 -8.56
C PHE A 39 -14.08 11.03 -8.85
N ALA A 40 -12.79 11.36 -8.86
CA ALA A 40 -12.36 12.74 -9.09
C ALA A 40 -12.25 13.10 -10.58
N PHE A 41 -11.78 12.18 -11.43
CA PHE A 41 -11.56 12.46 -12.86
C PHE A 41 -12.58 11.80 -13.81
N GLY A 42 -13.44 10.91 -13.30
CA GLY A 42 -14.42 10.16 -14.11
C GLY A 42 -13.74 9.11 -15.00
N PHE A 43 -12.65 8.52 -14.53
CA PHE A 43 -11.94 7.47 -15.26
C PHE A 43 -12.77 6.17 -15.28
N PRO A 44 -12.88 5.46 -16.42
CA PRO A 44 -13.60 4.19 -16.51
C PRO A 44 -13.07 3.15 -15.52
N ALA A 45 -13.93 2.69 -14.61
CA ALA A 45 -13.55 1.79 -13.52
C ALA A 45 -13.15 0.39 -14.00
N ASP A 46 -13.69 -0.05 -15.14
CA ASP A 46 -13.35 -1.30 -15.80
C ASP A 46 -11.86 -1.37 -16.14
N ILE A 47 -11.26 -0.31 -16.68
CA ILE A 47 -9.82 -0.27 -17.00
C ILE A 47 -8.99 -0.32 -15.72
N VAL A 48 -9.40 0.40 -14.66
CA VAL A 48 -8.69 0.38 -13.37
C VAL A 48 -8.67 -1.03 -12.78
N TYR A 49 -9.83 -1.68 -12.69
CA TYR A 49 -9.94 -2.98 -12.05
C TYR A 49 -9.45 -4.15 -12.91
N THR A 50 -9.54 -4.07 -14.24
CA THR A 50 -9.13 -5.17 -15.12
C THR A 50 -7.70 -5.07 -15.63
N LYS A 51 -7.11 -3.86 -15.69
CA LYS A 51 -5.75 -3.64 -16.21
C LYS A 51 -4.80 -3.14 -15.13
N MET A 52 -5.15 -2.06 -14.43
CA MET A 52 -4.23 -1.43 -13.48
C MET A 52 -4.00 -2.31 -12.26
N PHE A 53 -5.06 -2.78 -11.60
CA PHE A 53 -4.95 -3.58 -10.39
C PHE A 53 -4.20 -4.91 -10.61
N PRO A 54 -4.54 -5.74 -11.62
CA PRO A 54 -3.82 -6.98 -11.88
C PRO A 54 -2.36 -6.73 -12.30
N GLY A 55 -2.11 -5.69 -13.10
CA GLY A 55 -0.76 -5.31 -13.51
C GLY A 55 0.12 -4.93 -12.31
N THR A 56 -0.41 -4.10 -11.41
CA THR A 56 0.29 -3.72 -10.17
C THR A 56 0.51 -4.91 -9.26
N ALA A 57 -0.50 -5.78 -9.07
CA ALA A 57 -0.37 -7.00 -8.26
C ALA A 57 0.71 -7.95 -8.81
N PHE A 58 0.76 -8.13 -10.14
CA PHE A 58 1.80 -8.92 -10.78
C PHE A 58 3.20 -8.30 -10.62
N GLY A 59 3.30 -6.97 -10.69
CA GLY A 59 4.55 -6.25 -10.43
C GLY A 59 5.07 -6.45 -9.01
N VAL A 60 4.17 -6.37 -8.02
CA VAL A 60 4.49 -6.65 -6.61
C VAL A 60 4.96 -8.09 -6.44
N LEU A 61 4.21 -9.06 -6.96
CA LEU A 61 4.57 -10.49 -6.90
C LEU A 61 5.96 -10.74 -7.51
N PHE A 62 6.22 -10.19 -8.70
CA PHE A 62 7.52 -10.35 -9.35
C PHE A 62 8.65 -9.78 -8.51
N GLY A 63 8.47 -8.58 -7.95
CA GLY A 63 9.48 -7.96 -7.09
C GLY A 63 9.71 -8.71 -5.79
N ASP A 64 8.67 -9.24 -5.16
CA ASP A 64 8.77 -10.08 -3.97
C ASP A 64 9.56 -11.38 -4.24
N LEU A 65 9.35 -12.00 -5.40
CA LEU A 65 10.13 -13.17 -5.82
C LEU A 65 11.61 -12.82 -5.99
N VAL A 66 11.92 -11.65 -6.56
CA VAL A 66 13.29 -11.17 -6.71
C VAL A 66 13.93 -10.88 -5.35
N TYR A 67 13.24 -10.18 -4.44
CA TYR A 67 13.77 -9.92 -3.09
C TYR A 67 13.94 -11.19 -2.28
N THR A 68 13.04 -12.16 -2.42
CA THR A 68 13.15 -13.48 -1.81
C THR A 68 14.40 -14.22 -2.31
N TRP A 69 14.65 -14.20 -3.62
CA TRP A 69 15.89 -14.76 -4.19
C TRP A 69 17.14 -14.03 -3.67
N MET A 70 17.11 -12.70 -3.57
CA MET A 70 18.21 -11.92 -3.00
C MET A 70 18.46 -12.24 -1.53
N ALA A 71 17.41 -12.45 -0.72
CA ALA A 71 17.51 -12.84 0.68
C ALA A 71 18.21 -14.21 0.82
N PHE A 72 17.82 -15.21 0.02
CA PHE A 72 18.51 -16.50 0.02
C PHE A 72 19.97 -16.40 -0.41
N ARG A 73 20.25 -15.61 -1.44
CA ARG A 73 21.62 -15.39 -1.92
C ARG A 73 22.47 -14.71 -0.83
N LEU A 74 21.92 -13.74 -0.12
CA LEU A 74 22.59 -13.04 0.97
C LEU A 74 22.82 -13.96 2.17
N ALA A 75 21.82 -14.76 2.58
CA ALA A 75 21.93 -15.74 3.66
C ALA A 75 23.06 -16.74 3.41
N ARG A 76 23.17 -17.25 2.17
CA ARG A 76 24.25 -18.17 1.77
C ARG A 76 25.63 -17.49 1.80
N LYS A 77 25.72 -16.22 1.40
CA LYS A 77 26.98 -15.47 1.36
C LYS A 77 27.49 -15.09 2.75
N THR A 78 26.60 -14.73 3.67
CA THR A 78 26.97 -14.27 5.02
C THR A 78 26.97 -15.39 6.05
N GLY A 79 26.40 -16.56 5.73
CA GLY A 79 26.18 -17.64 6.68
C GLY A 79 25.12 -17.31 7.74
N ASN A 80 24.39 -16.20 7.60
CA ASN A 80 23.36 -15.79 8.55
C ASN A 80 22.01 -16.44 8.18
N PRO A 81 21.43 -17.29 9.05
CA PRO A 81 20.14 -17.94 8.79
C PRO A 81 18.93 -17.03 8.99
N ARG A 82 19.10 -15.82 9.54
CA ARG A 82 18.04 -14.87 9.93
C ARG A 82 17.89 -13.70 8.96
N VAL A 83 18.25 -13.90 7.70
CA VAL A 83 18.07 -12.87 6.65
C VAL A 83 16.62 -12.90 6.19
N THR A 84 15.91 -11.79 6.33
CA THR A 84 14.52 -11.64 5.88
C THR A 84 14.48 -10.88 4.56
N ALA A 85 13.63 -11.31 3.63
CA ALA A 85 13.33 -10.53 2.43
C ALA A 85 12.60 -9.24 2.85
N MET A 86 12.98 -8.12 2.25
CA MET A 86 12.18 -6.90 2.38
C MET A 86 10.94 -7.08 1.50
N PRO A 87 9.73 -6.94 2.07
CA PRO A 87 8.53 -7.16 1.29
C PRO A 87 8.23 -5.91 0.45
N LEU A 88 7.91 -6.11 -0.82
CA LEU A 88 7.68 -5.03 -1.79
C LEU A 88 6.27 -4.46 -1.60
N GLY A 89 6.21 -3.23 -1.12
CA GLY A 89 4.97 -2.45 -1.01
C GLY A 89 4.79 -1.45 -2.15
N LEU A 90 3.58 -0.95 -2.29
CA LEU A 90 3.29 0.22 -3.11
C LEU A 90 3.70 1.49 -2.38
N ASP A 91 4.30 2.42 -3.12
CA ASP A 91 4.68 3.72 -2.60
C ASP A 91 3.46 4.66 -2.63
N THR A 92 2.84 4.86 -1.46
CA THR A 92 1.62 5.66 -1.30
C THR A 92 1.77 7.09 -1.85
N PRO A 93 2.78 7.88 -1.43
CA PRO A 93 3.02 9.21 -2.00
C PRO A 93 3.17 9.22 -3.52
N SER A 94 3.99 8.32 -4.09
CA SER A 94 4.20 8.28 -5.54
C SER A 94 2.95 7.84 -6.29
N THR A 95 2.16 6.93 -5.74
CA THR A 95 0.92 6.44 -6.35
C THR A 95 -0.13 7.56 -6.42
N ILE A 96 -0.32 8.28 -5.32
CA ILE A 96 -1.20 9.46 -5.27
C ILE A 96 -0.68 10.55 -6.23
N GLY A 97 0.63 10.80 -6.23
CA GLY A 97 1.27 11.77 -7.12
C GLY A 97 1.05 11.45 -8.59
N ILE A 98 1.26 10.21 -9.02
CA ILE A 98 1.01 9.77 -10.40
C ILE A 98 -0.47 9.91 -10.76
N ALA A 99 -1.39 9.56 -9.86
CA ALA A 99 -2.81 9.68 -10.10
C ALA A 99 -3.23 11.15 -10.35
N LEU A 100 -2.78 12.07 -9.50
CA LEU A 100 -3.17 13.48 -9.54
C LEU A 100 -2.41 14.33 -10.57
N VAL A 101 -1.13 14.04 -10.80
CA VAL A 101 -0.24 14.89 -11.60
C VAL A 101 -0.03 14.36 -13.02
N VAL A 102 -0.16 13.04 -13.22
CA VAL A 102 0.10 12.42 -14.52
C VAL A 102 -1.19 11.88 -15.13
N LEU A 103 -1.81 10.90 -14.50
CA LEU A 103 -2.93 10.15 -15.09
C LEU A 103 -4.19 11.01 -15.22
N GLY A 104 -4.62 11.66 -14.14
CA GLY A 104 -5.80 12.53 -14.13
C GLY A 104 -5.71 13.65 -15.18
N PRO A 105 -4.65 14.48 -15.16
CA PRO A 105 -4.46 15.54 -16.16
C PRO A 105 -4.33 15.02 -17.59
N ALA A 106 -3.64 13.90 -17.82
CA ALA A 106 -3.56 13.28 -19.15
C ALA A 106 -4.94 12.85 -19.65
N PHE A 107 -5.75 12.23 -18.79
CA PHE A 107 -7.10 11.81 -19.14
C PHE A 107 -8.01 13.00 -19.49
N VAL A 108 -7.97 14.06 -18.68
CA VAL A 108 -8.75 15.28 -18.93
C VAL A 108 -8.30 15.95 -20.24
N SER A 109 -6.98 16.01 -20.48
CA SER A 109 -6.43 16.59 -21.71
C SER A 109 -6.87 15.80 -22.96
N LEU A 110 -6.82 14.47 -22.92
CA LEU A 110 -7.24 13.61 -24.03
C LEU A 110 -8.75 13.71 -24.30
N LYS A 111 -9.58 13.78 -23.25
CA LYS A 111 -11.01 14.06 -23.41
C LYS A 111 -11.25 15.44 -24.03
N ALA A 112 -10.50 16.46 -23.63
CA ALA A 112 -10.60 17.81 -24.20
C ALA A 112 -10.22 17.87 -25.68
N GLN A 113 -9.40 16.93 -26.15
CA GLN A 113 -9.06 16.75 -27.58
C GLN A 113 -10.15 16.01 -28.38
N GLY A 114 -11.29 15.68 -27.76
CA GLY A 114 -12.43 15.04 -28.41
C GLY A 114 -12.37 13.50 -28.45
N MET A 115 -11.41 12.88 -27.74
CA MET A 115 -11.31 11.42 -27.67
C MET A 115 -12.44 10.83 -26.81
N ALA A 116 -12.99 9.69 -27.23
CA ALA A 116 -13.98 8.97 -26.45
C ALA A 116 -13.43 8.61 -25.06
N PRO A 117 -14.24 8.65 -23.97
CA PRO A 117 -13.74 8.43 -22.61
C PRO A 117 -12.99 7.11 -22.42
N HIS A 118 -13.42 6.05 -23.08
CA HIS A 118 -12.76 4.75 -22.98
C HIS A 118 -11.38 4.75 -23.67
N ASP A 119 -11.29 5.33 -24.88
CA ASP A 119 -10.02 5.42 -25.62
C ASP A 119 -9.04 6.36 -24.94
N ALA A 120 -9.52 7.48 -24.39
CA ALA A 120 -8.73 8.42 -23.60
C ALA A 120 -8.15 7.74 -22.35
N ALA A 121 -8.92 6.88 -21.70
CA ALA A 121 -8.47 6.13 -20.54
C ALA A 121 -7.44 5.05 -20.91
N MET A 122 -7.63 4.32 -22.01
CA MET A 122 -6.64 3.37 -22.53
C MET A 122 -5.33 4.07 -22.89
N MET A 123 -5.39 5.21 -23.56
CA MET A 123 -4.21 6.00 -23.89
C MET A 123 -3.53 6.55 -22.64
N THR A 124 -4.30 7.00 -21.64
CA THR A 124 -3.78 7.42 -20.34
C THR A 124 -3.07 6.28 -19.61
N TRP A 125 -3.59 5.04 -19.70
CA TRP A 125 -2.93 3.87 -19.15
C TRP A 125 -1.59 3.58 -19.84
N TYR A 126 -1.51 3.73 -21.17
CA TYR A 126 -0.23 3.65 -21.90
C TYR A 126 0.76 4.73 -21.46
N ILE A 127 0.30 5.98 -21.29
CA ILE A 127 1.12 7.07 -20.74
C ILE A 127 1.61 6.68 -19.35
N GLY A 128 0.74 6.17 -18.49
CA GLY A 128 1.09 5.69 -17.15
C GLY A 128 2.19 4.61 -17.16
N MET A 129 2.07 3.61 -18.03
CA MET A 129 3.10 2.57 -18.18
C MET A 129 4.44 3.15 -18.65
N ALA A 130 4.41 4.04 -19.65
CA ALA A 130 5.61 4.70 -20.13
C ALA A 130 6.28 5.53 -19.03
N THR A 131 5.50 6.30 -18.26
CA THR A 131 5.98 7.06 -17.11
C THR A 131 6.61 6.15 -16.05
N MET A 132 5.98 5.01 -15.72
CA MET A 132 6.53 4.06 -14.74
C MET A 132 7.86 3.45 -15.20
N VAL A 133 7.98 3.09 -16.47
CA VAL A 133 9.26 2.61 -17.05
C VAL A 133 10.33 3.69 -16.97
N MET A 134 10.00 4.93 -17.35
CA MET A 134 10.94 6.06 -17.29
C MET A 134 11.39 6.35 -15.85
N ILE A 135 10.47 6.35 -14.88
CA ILE A 135 10.81 6.47 -13.46
C ILE A 135 11.74 5.33 -13.04
N GLY A 136 11.47 4.09 -13.47
CA GLY A 136 12.33 2.94 -13.19
C GLY A 136 13.75 3.10 -13.74
N VAL A 137 13.88 3.53 -15.00
CA VAL A 137 15.18 3.80 -15.63
C VAL A 137 15.93 4.91 -14.91
N ILE A 138 15.25 6.03 -14.60
CA ILE A 138 15.85 7.15 -13.87
C ILE A 138 16.30 6.69 -12.48
N LYS A 139 15.47 5.94 -11.74
CA LYS A 139 15.82 5.40 -10.41
C LYS A 139 17.02 4.46 -10.51
N LEU A 140 17.11 3.63 -11.55
CA LEU A 140 18.24 2.73 -11.76
C LEU A 140 19.53 3.51 -12.02
N VAL A 141 19.51 4.52 -12.89
CA VAL A 141 20.68 5.37 -13.17
C VAL A 141 21.10 6.18 -11.93
N LEU A 142 20.14 6.77 -11.19
CA LEU A 142 20.44 7.55 -10.00
C LEU A 142 20.84 6.69 -8.79
N SER A 143 20.53 5.40 -8.78
CA SER A 143 20.87 4.50 -7.67
C SER A 143 22.38 4.45 -7.39
N PHE A 144 23.22 4.60 -8.42
CA PHE A 144 24.68 4.63 -8.28
C PHE A 144 25.18 5.88 -7.52
N CYS A 145 24.45 6.99 -7.62
CA CYS A 145 24.75 8.25 -6.94
C CYS A 145 24.12 8.33 -5.54
N GLY A 146 23.26 7.38 -5.15
CA GLY A 146 22.48 7.45 -3.91
C GLY A 146 23.33 7.61 -2.65
N GLY A 147 24.44 6.87 -2.56
CA GLY A 147 25.36 6.96 -1.41
C GLY A 147 26.12 8.29 -1.33
N TRP A 148 26.35 8.97 -2.45
CA TRP A 148 26.94 10.32 -2.46
C TRP A 148 25.92 11.37 -2.03
N VAL A 149 24.68 11.29 -2.54
CA VAL A 149 23.58 12.19 -2.16
C VAL A 149 23.30 12.11 -0.65
N GLN A 150 23.24 10.90 -0.08
CA GLN A 150 23.02 10.71 1.35
C GLN A 150 24.11 11.35 2.23
N LYS A 151 25.33 11.52 1.72
CA LYS A 151 26.44 12.18 2.44
C LYS A 151 26.40 13.71 2.30
N MET A 152 25.91 14.21 1.18
CA MET A 152 25.90 15.64 0.87
C MET A 152 24.65 16.36 1.38
N VAL A 153 23.49 15.67 1.41
CA VAL A 153 22.23 16.28 1.84
C VAL A 153 22.08 16.17 3.35
N PRO A 154 21.81 17.27 4.07
CA PRO A 154 21.59 17.22 5.51
C PRO A 154 20.38 16.35 5.85
N GLN A 155 20.48 15.52 6.90
CA GLN A 155 19.41 14.61 7.31
C GLN A 155 18.08 15.35 7.58
N ALA A 156 18.14 16.58 8.11
CA ALA A 156 16.96 17.40 8.32
C ALA A 156 16.18 17.68 7.01
N GLY A 157 16.88 17.86 5.88
CA GLY A 157 16.27 18.06 4.57
C GLY A 157 15.62 16.80 4.00
N LEU A 158 16.21 15.62 4.27
CA LEU A 158 15.67 14.33 3.84
C LEU A 158 14.46 13.91 4.70
N LEU A 159 14.53 14.12 6.01
CA LEU A 159 13.49 13.70 6.95
C LEU A 159 12.31 14.67 6.99
N GLY A 160 12.52 15.97 6.76
CA GLY A 160 11.45 16.97 6.84
C GLY A 160 10.33 16.73 5.82
N SER A 161 10.68 16.47 4.56
CA SER A 161 9.69 16.19 3.51
C SER A 161 8.96 14.86 3.75
N LEU A 162 9.68 13.82 4.15
CA LEU A 162 9.10 12.52 4.52
C LEU A 162 8.16 12.64 5.73
N ALA A 163 8.53 13.41 6.75
CA ALA A 163 7.70 13.65 7.91
C ALA A 163 6.44 14.45 7.55
N GLY A 164 6.55 15.48 6.70
CA GLY A 164 5.41 16.25 6.22
C GLY A 164 4.40 15.40 5.46
N ILE A 165 4.88 14.61 4.48
CA ILE A 165 4.04 13.66 3.72
C ILE A 165 3.45 12.60 4.66
N GLY A 166 4.26 12.05 5.56
CA GLY A 166 3.84 11.03 6.51
C GLY A 166 2.74 11.52 7.46
N LEU A 167 2.87 12.73 8.01
CA LEU A 167 1.86 13.30 8.91
C LEU A 167 0.61 13.76 8.17
N ALA A 168 0.78 14.53 7.08
CA ALA A 168 -0.34 15.18 6.41
C ALA A 168 -1.15 14.21 5.53
N LEU A 169 -0.49 13.33 4.77
CA LEU A 169 -1.17 12.42 3.85
C LEU A 169 -1.43 11.06 4.50
N ILE A 170 -0.40 10.42 5.06
CA ILE A 170 -0.53 9.03 5.54
C ILE A 170 -1.15 8.98 6.94
N GLY A 171 -0.89 9.97 7.79
CA GLY A 171 -1.43 10.03 9.15
C GLY A 171 -2.81 10.68 9.22
N PHE A 172 -2.93 11.93 8.76
CA PHE A 172 -4.13 12.73 8.95
C PHE A 172 -5.32 12.26 8.11
N VAL A 173 -5.12 11.85 6.85
CA VAL A 173 -6.24 11.43 5.98
C VAL A 173 -6.97 10.20 6.56
N PRO A 174 -6.30 9.08 6.91
CA PRO A 174 -6.98 7.95 7.53
C PRO A 174 -7.56 8.28 8.92
N LEU A 175 -6.98 9.25 9.63
CA LEU A 175 -7.50 9.68 10.93
C LEU A 175 -8.87 10.35 10.79
N LEU A 176 -9.11 11.09 9.70
CA LEU A 176 -10.44 11.63 9.40
C LEU A 176 -11.47 10.50 9.18
N ASP A 177 -11.08 9.42 8.49
CA ASP A 177 -11.95 8.26 8.28
C ASP A 177 -12.24 7.51 9.60
N VAL A 178 -11.24 7.38 10.48
CA VAL A 178 -11.39 6.80 11.82
C VAL A 178 -12.41 7.59 12.65
N PHE A 179 -12.34 8.93 12.63
CA PHE A 179 -13.29 9.78 13.34
C PHE A 179 -14.65 9.92 12.63
N GLY A 180 -14.72 9.64 11.32
CA GLY A 180 -15.97 9.57 10.57
C GLY A 180 -16.86 8.38 10.96
N MET A 181 -16.25 7.32 11.50
CA MET A 181 -16.95 6.16 12.07
C MET A 181 -16.36 5.82 13.45
N PRO A 182 -16.56 6.68 14.45
CA PRO A 182 -15.75 6.70 15.66
C PRO A 182 -15.79 5.39 16.44
N LEU A 183 -16.93 4.68 16.47
CA LEU A 183 -17.01 3.42 17.21
C LEU A 183 -16.14 2.31 16.59
N VAL A 184 -16.22 2.13 15.27
CA VAL A 184 -15.43 1.12 14.56
C VAL A 184 -13.97 1.55 14.46
N GLY A 185 -13.75 2.82 14.09
CA GLY A 185 -12.43 3.41 13.92
C GLY A 185 -11.62 3.39 15.22
N MET A 186 -12.19 3.83 16.33
CA MET A 186 -11.47 3.87 17.62
C MET A 186 -11.18 2.48 18.17
N VAL A 187 -12.09 1.51 17.96
CA VAL A 187 -11.82 0.11 18.36
C VAL A 187 -10.68 -0.48 17.52
N ALA A 188 -10.72 -0.31 16.19
CA ALA A 188 -9.66 -0.78 15.30
C ALA A 188 -8.31 -0.10 15.61
N LEU A 189 -8.31 1.23 15.77
CA LEU A 189 -7.12 2.01 16.16
C LEU A 189 -6.59 1.55 17.52
N GLY A 190 -7.46 1.39 18.52
CA GLY A 190 -7.10 0.92 19.85
C GLY A 190 -6.45 -0.46 19.83
N LEU A 191 -6.98 -1.40 19.04
CA LEU A 191 -6.41 -2.74 18.87
C LEU A 191 -5.03 -2.69 18.19
N ILE A 192 -4.85 -1.84 17.17
CA ILE A 192 -3.56 -1.66 16.50
C ILE A 192 -2.53 -1.04 17.46
N LEU A 193 -2.90 0.02 18.19
CA LEU A 193 -2.03 0.64 19.20
C LEU A 193 -1.66 -0.35 20.31
N TYR A 194 -2.61 -1.15 20.78
CA TYR A 194 -2.39 -2.19 21.78
C TYR A 194 -1.39 -3.26 21.31
N ASN A 195 -1.54 -3.75 20.07
CA ASN A 195 -0.71 -4.82 19.57
C ASN A 195 0.66 -4.36 19.04
N LEU A 196 0.70 -3.29 18.24
CA LEU A 196 1.93 -2.83 17.57
C LEU A 196 2.74 -1.85 18.42
N VAL A 197 2.08 -0.89 19.08
CA VAL A 197 2.78 0.16 19.86
C VAL A 197 3.09 -0.32 21.27
N ALA A 198 2.09 -0.84 22.00
CA ALA A 198 2.30 -1.39 23.33
C ALA A 198 2.97 -2.78 23.30
N ARG A 199 3.12 -3.39 22.11
CA ARG A 199 3.73 -4.72 21.89
C ARG A 199 3.05 -5.84 22.70
N ILE A 200 1.77 -5.68 23.03
CA ILE A 200 1.02 -6.66 23.81
C ILE A 200 0.38 -7.67 22.86
N LYS A 201 0.66 -8.95 23.11
CA LYS A 201 0.14 -10.05 22.30
C LYS A 201 -1.33 -10.26 22.63
N LEU A 202 -2.16 -10.36 21.58
CA LEU A 202 -3.56 -10.74 21.72
C LEU A 202 -3.69 -12.20 22.19
N PRO A 203 -4.80 -12.57 22.84
CA PRO A 203 -5.04 -13.96 23.24
C PRO A 203 -4.88 -14.90 22.04
N LYS A 204 -4.19 -16.02 22.25
CA LYS A 204 -3.81 -17.00 21.20
C LYS A 204 -2.80 -16.50 20.15
N ASN A 205 -2.09 -15.39 20.39
CA ASN A 205 -1.10 -14.81 19.48
C ASN A 205 -1.66 -14.46 18.09
N VAL A 206 -2.95 -14.08 18.02
CA VAL A 206 -3.56 -13.63 16.76
C VAL A 206 -2.86 -12.36 16.26
N PRO A 207 -2.57 -12.23 14.95
CA PRO A 207 -1.99 -11.02 14.38
C PRO A 207 -2.87 -9.80 14.68
N GLY A 208 -2.29 -8.73 15.24
CA GLY A 208 -3.05 -7.55 15.65
C GLY A 208 -3.79 -6.88 14.51
N VAL A 209 -3.15 -6.81 13.33
CA VAL A 209 -3.77 -6.24 12.13
C VAL A 209 -5.00 -7.05 11.70
N LEU A 210 -4.87 -8.38 11.65
CA LEU A 210 -5.99 -9.26 11.30
C LEU A 210 -7.15 -9.14 12.29
N ALA A 211 -6.84 -9.11 13.58
CA ALA A 211 -7.86 -8.95 14.63
C ALA A 211 -8.56 -7.60 14.55
N ALA A 212 -7.83 -6.50 14.36
CA ALA A 212 -8.39 -5.17 14.22
C ALA A 212 -9.37 -5.09 13.04
N ILE A 213 -9.03 -5.75 11.93
CA ILE A 213 -9.87 -5.77 10.73
C ILE A 213 -11.08 -6.67 10.93
N ALA A 214 -10.91 -7.90 11.40
CA ALA A 214 -12.03 -8.80 11.63
C ALA A 214 -13.04 -8.21 12.62
N ILE A 215 -12.56 -7.63 13.72
CA ILE A 215 -13.42 -6.98 14.73
C ILE A 215 -14.04 -5.70 14.16
N GLY A 216 -13.25 -4.85 13.48
CA GLY A 216 -13.75 -3.62 12.88
C GLY A 216 -14.85 -3.88 11.83
N THR A 217 -14.62 -4.85 10.94
CA THR A 217 -15.60 -5.28 9.93
C THR A 217 -16.86 -5.87 10.58
N ALA A 218 -16.70 -6.73 11.59
CA ALA A 218 -17.85 -7.27 12.32
C ALA A 218 -18.69 -6.17 12.98
N LEU A 219 -18.04 -5.22 13.67
CA LEU A 219 -18.70 -4.08 14.29
C LEU A 219 -19.39 -3.19 13.24
N TYR A 220 -18.76 -2.95 12.09
CA TYR A 220 -19.35 -2.16 11.01
C TYR A 220 -20.66 -2.77 10.50
N TYR A 221 -20.68 -4.09 10.23
CA TYR A 221 -21.88 -4.74 9.70
C TYR A 221 -22.95 -5.04 10.77
N LEU A 222 -22.57 -5.25 12.02
CA LEU A 222 -23.53 -5.47 13.11
C LEU A 222 -24.16 -4.16 13.59
N LEU A 223 -23.39 -3.09 13.71
CA LEU A 223 -23.82 -1.81 14.28
C LEU A 223 -24.24 -0.79 13.21
N GLY A 224 -23.79 -0.98 11.97
CA GLY A 224 -24.16 -0.22 10.77
C GLY A 224 -25.66 -0.08 10.57
N PRO A 225 -26.40 -1.20 10.49
CA PRO A 225 -27.85 -1.20 10.30
C PRO A 225 -28.63 -0.47 11.40
N HIS A 226 -28.05 -0.36 12.60
CA HIS A 226 -28.68 0.29 13.76
C HIS A 226 -28.31 1.78 13.89
N GLY A 227 -27.44 2.31 13.01
CA GLY A 227 -26.98 3.69 13.06
C GLY A 227 -26.01 4.00 14.20
N TRP A 228 -25.54 2.99 14.94
CA TRP A 228 -24.69 3.18 16.14
C TRP A 228 -23.20 3.39 15.81
N VAL A 229 -22.84 3.36 14.53
CA VAL A 229 -21.47 3.57 14.06
C VAL A 229 -21.07 5.04 14.04
N GLY A 230 -22.05 5.95 14.13
CA GLY A 230 -21.82 7.41 14.11
C GLY A 230 -21.49 7.98 12.73
N GLY A 231 -21.58 7.19 11.66
CA GLY A 231 -21.28 7.58 10.28
C GLY A 231 -22.27 7.00 9.25
N VAL A 232 -22.03 7.26 7.96
CA VAL A 232 -22.91 6.78 6.87
C VAL A 232 -22.64 5.30 6.60
N TYR A 233 -23.58 4.44 7.02
CA TYR A 233 -23.57 3.03 6.65
C TYR A 233 -23.88 2.88 5.15
N LYS A 234 -23.03 2.18 4.42
CA LYS A 234 -23.31 1.72 3.06
C LYS A 234 -23.48 0.20 3.12
N PRO A 235 -24.68 -0.33 2.84
CA PRO A 235 -24.87 -1.76 2.77
C PRO A 235 -24.00 -2.34 1.64
N LEU A 236 -23.75 -3.65 1.72
CA LEU A 236 -23.16 -4.38 0.60
C LEU A 236 -24.00 -4.09 -0.66
N PRO A 237 -23.36 -3.87 -1.82
CA PRO A 237 -24.08 -3.75 -3.08
C PRO A 237 -25.03 -4.95 -3.21
N SER A 238 -26.28 -4.70 -3.58
CA SER A 238 -27.19 -5.78 -3.97
C SER A 238 -26.47 -6.60 -5.05
N PRO A 239 -26.41 -7.94 -4.93
CA PRO A 239 -25.99 -8.80 -6.03
C PRO A 239 -27.09 -8.75 -7.08
N ASP A 240 -27.15 -7.64 -7.82
CA ASP A 240 -27.99 -7.51 -8.99
C ASP A 240 -27.33 -8.36 -10.08
N LEU A 241 -27.87 -9.57 -10.24
CA LEU A 241 -27.74 -10.44 -11.41
C LEU A 241 -28.53 -9.85 -12.59
#